data_AF-A0A2N1DFB5-F1
#
_entry.id   AF-A0A2N1DFB5-F1
#
_cell.length_a   1.000
_cell.length_b   1.000
_cell.length_c   1.000
_cell.angle_alpha   90.00
_cell.angle_beta   90.00
_cell.angle_gamma   90.00
#
_symmetry.space_group_name_H-M   'P 1'
#
loop_
_entity.id
_entity.type
_entity.pdbx_description
1 polymer ?
#
loop_
_entity_poly.entity_id
_entity_poly.type
_entity_poly.pdbx_seq_one_letter_code
_entity_poly.pdbx_strand_id
1 'polypeptide(L)'
;MDSDCIQSIAAVISSIAAAFVVYFAYKTIIENRKNIFIRDKHRLAITLRDLHLKFQQDWGSFKLSNYPEEQNIILASKYIISPELYNDLMGLMVKLHQFEKSEDVDSVYKNETAEGISTLFKSVSCKQRLDE
;
A
#
# COMPACT_ATOMS: atom_id res chain seq x y z
N MET A 1 -24.09 -31.78 -48.93
CA MET A 1 -24.30 -32.00 -47.48
C MET A 1 -23.03 -31.83 -46.65
N ASP A 2 -21.87 -31.49 -47.23
CA ASP A 2 -20.59 -31.41 -46.49
C ASP A 2 -20.27 -30.04 -45.86
N SER A 3 -20.80 -28.94 -46.44
CA SER A 3 -20.50 -27.58 -45.98
C SER A 3 -21.00 -27.31 -44.56
N ASP A 4 -22.21 -27.76 -44.21
CA ASP A 4 -22.83 -27.52 -42.91
C ASP A 4 -22.10 -28.27 -41.78
N CYS A 5 -21.57 -29.46 -42.09
CA CYS A 5 -20.80 -30.27 -41.14
C CYS A 5 -19.45 -29.60 -40.82
N ILE A 6 -18.75 -29.09 -41.84
CA ILE A 6 -17.48 -28.38 -41.68
C ILE A 6 -17.68 -27.05 -40.92
N GLN A 7 -18.74 -26.29 -41.22
CA GLN A 7 -19.10 -25.08 -40.48
C GLN A 7 -19.41 -25.36 -39.01
N SER A 8 -20.13 -26.44 -38.71
CA SER A 8 -20.43 -26.83 -37.33
C SER A 8 -19.18 -27.19 -36.54
N ILE A 9 -18.23 -27.92 -37.14
CA ILE A 9 -16.95 -28.27 -36.49
C ILE A 9 -16.09 -27.02 -36.27
N ALA A 10 -16.01 -26.13 -37.26
CA ALA A 10 -15.29 -24.87 -37.15
C ALA A 10 -15.87 -23.97 -36.04
N ALA A 11 -17.20 -23.94 -35.89
CA ALA A 11 -17.87 -23.20 -34.82
C ALA A 11 -17.55 -23.78 -33.43
N VAL A 12 -17.49 -25.10 -33.29
CA VAL A 12 -17.10 -25.78 -32.04
C VAL A 12 -15.63 -25.51 -31.70
N ILE A 13 -14.73 -25.57 -32.67
CA ILE A 13 -13.31 -25.25 -32.44
C ILE A 13 -13.16 -23.77 -32.04
N SER A 14 -13.92 -22.89 -32.68
CA SER A 14 -13.91 -21.45 -32.37
C SER A 14 -14.47 -21.16 -30.97
N SER A 15 -15.50 -21.87 -30.53
CA SER A 15 -16.06 -21.70 -29.18
C SER A 15 -15.10 -22.20 -28.10
N ILE A 16 -14.40 -23.32 -28.35
CA ILE A 16 -13.36 -23.84 -27.47
C ILE A 16 -12.20 -22.84 -27.38
N ALA A 17 -11.72 -22.34 -28.52
CA ALA A 17 -10.66 -21.33 -28.57
C ALA A 17 -11.07 -20.05 -27.82
N ALA A 18 -12.31 -19.56 -28.02
CA ALA A 18 -12.83 -18.41 -27.29
C ALA A 18 -12.88 -18.65 -25.78
N ALA A 19 -13.29 -19.84 -25.33
CA ALA A 19 -13.30 -20.20 -23.92
C ALA A 19 -11.89 -20.18 -23.31
N PHE A 20 -10.88 -20.70 -24.04
CA PHE A 20 -9.49 -20.60 -23.61
C PHE A 20 -9.00 -19.16 -23.54
N VAL A 21 -9.30 -18.33 -24.53
CA VAL A 21 -8.93 -16.90 -24.54
C VAL A 21 -9.55 -16.17 -23.34
N VAL A 22 -10.83 -16.40 -23.05
CA VAL A 22 -11.52 -15.81 -21.88
C VAL A 22 -10.90 -16.28 -20.57
N TYR A 23 -10.57 -17.57 -20.45
CA TYR A 23 -9.91 -18.12 -19.27
C TYR A 23 -8.53 -17.50 -19.03
N PHE A 24 -7.70 -17.39 -20.07
CA PHE A 24 -6.38 -16.77 -19.97
C PHE A 24 -6.49 -15.28 -19.68
N ALA A 25 -7.39 -14.55 -20.34
CA ALA A 25 -7.64 -13.14 -20.04
C ALA A 25 -8.07 -12.94 -18.58
N TYR A 26 -8.95 -13.79 -18.06
CA TYR A 26 -9.37 -13.78 -16.66
C TYR A 26 -8.19 -14.02 -15.69
N LYS A 27 -7.35 -15.03 -15.97
CA LYS A 27 -6.12 -15.30 -15.21
C LYS A 27 -5.18 -14.11 -15.21
N THR A 28 -4.92 -13.52 -16.38
CA THR A 28 -4.09 -12.32 -16.51
C THR A 28 -4.65 -11.11 -15.76
N ILE A 29 -5.97 -10.91 -15.75
CA ILE A 29 -6.61 -9.83 -14.97
C ILE A 29 -6.42 -10.05 -13.47
N ILE A 30 -6.56 -11.28 -12.98
CA ILE A 30 -6.33 -11.61 -11.56
C ILE A 30 -4.88 -11.36 -11.17
N GLU A 31 -3.93 -11.83 -11.98
CA GLU A 31 -2.50 -11.65 -11.69
C GLU A 31 -2.08 -10.18 -11.77
N ASN A 32 -2.59 -9.43 -12.75
CA ASN A 32 -2.36 -7.99 -12.84
C ASN A 32 -2.92 -7.24 -11.63
N ARG A 33 -4.10 -7.64 -11.11
CA ARG A 33 -4.62 -7.06 -9.85
C ARG A 33 -3.66 -7.30 -8.69
N LYS A 34 -3.11 -8.52 -8.55
CA LYS A 34 -2.09 -8.81 -7.51
C LYS A 34 -0.86 -7.92 -7.68
N ASN A 35 -0.36 -7.75 -8.91
CA ASN A 35 0.81 -6.91 -9.18
C ASN A 35 0.58 -5.42 -8.87
N ILE A 36 -0.61 -4.89 -9.14
CA ILE A 36 -0.96 -3.50 -8.79
C ILE A 36 -0.90 -3.32 -7.26
N PHE A 37 -1.48 -4.26 -6.50
CA PHE A 37 -1.44 -4.20 -5.04
C PHE A 37 -0.03 -4.39 -4.47
N ILE A 38 0.81 -5.23 -5.08
CA ILE A 38 2.22 -5.39 -4.69
C ILE A 38 2.97 -4.07 -4.86
N ARG A 39 2.80 -3.41 -6.01
CA ARG A 39 3.44 -2.12 -6.28
C ARG A 39 3.00 -1.05 -5.27
N ASP A 40 1.70 -0.96 -5.01
CA ASP A 40 1.17 0.07 -4.13
C ASP A 40 1.54 -0.21 -2.65
N LYS A 41 1.57 -1.48 -2.23
CA LYS A 41 2.12 -1.90 -0.92
C LYS A 41 3.60 -1.56 -0.80
N HIS A 42 4.38 -1.80 -1.86
CA HIS A 42 5.80 -1.47 -1.85
C HIS A 42 6.02 0.04 -1.73
N ARG A 43 5.25 0.83 -2.48
CA ARG A 43 5.27 2.29 -2.41
C ARG A 43 4.95 2.78 -1.00
N LEU A 44 3.94 2.21 -0.35
CA LEU A 44 3.61 2.50 1.04
C LEU A 44 4.78 2.17 1.98
N ALA A 45 5.39 0.99 1.84
CA ALA A 45 6.51 0.57 2.69
C ALA A 45 7.73 1.50 2.56
N ILE A 46 8.09 1.90 1.33
CA ILE A 46 9.16 2.89 1.10
C ILE A 46 8.79 4.22 1.73
N THR A 47 7.56 4.69 1.52
CA THR A 47 7.06 5.97 2.07
C THR A 47 7.18 6.00 3.59
N LEU A 48 6.75 4.93 4.27
CA LEU A 48 6.84 4.83 5.74
C LEU A 48 8.29 4.79 6.23
N ARG A 49 9.16 4.06 5.52
CA ARG A 49 10.59 4.00 5.85
C ARG A 49 11.24 5.38 5.71
N ASP A 50 10.97 6.07 4.62
CA ASP A 50 11.59 7.36 4.32
C ASP A 50 11.06 8.44 5.28
N LEU A 51 9.77 8.43 5.62
CA LEU A 51 9.20 9.28 6.68
C LEU A 51 9.85 9.00 8.04
N HIS A 52 10.04 7.73 8.40
CA HIS A 52 10.69 7.36 9.65
C HIS A 52 12.14 7.86 9.70
N LEU A 53 12.90 7.71 8.62
CA LEU A 53 14.28 8.21 8.53
C LEU A 53 14.33 9.73 8.66
N LYS A 54 13.46 10.45 7.94
CA LYS A 54 13.36 11.92 8.05
C LYS A 54 12.99 12.36 9.47
N PHE A 55 12.06 11.65 10.10
CA PHE A 55 11.68 11.88 11.50
C PHE A 55 12.86 11.64 12.44
N GLN A 56 13.63 10.56 12.27
CA GLN A 56 14.78 10.26 13.12
C GLN A 56 15.94 11.26 12.95
N GLN A 57 16.16 11.75 11.72
CA GLN A 57 17.23 12.69 11.41
C GLN A 57 17.03 14.05 12.08
N ASP A 58 15.79 14.55 12.07
CA ASP A 58 15.46 15.86 12.64
C ASP A 58 14.06 15.87 13.25
N TRP A 59 13.88 15.12 14.32
CA TRP A 59 12.59 15.08 15.04
C TRP A 59 12.24 16.45 15.64
N GLY A 60 13.23 17.30 15.92
CA GLY A 60 13.02 18.60 16.54
C GLY A 60 12.30 19.59 15.63
N SER A 61 12.61 19.57 14.33
CA SER A 61 11.99 20.42 13.32
C SER A 61 10.98 19.69 12.42
N PHE A 62 10.76 18.39 12.64
CA PHE A 62 9.90 17.58 11.80
C PHE A 62 8.45 18.10 11.79
N LYS A 63 7.93 18.32 10.58
CA LYS A 63 6.52 18.67 10.35
C LYS A 63 5.92 17.71 9.33
N LEU A 64 4.86 17.00 9.70
CA LEU A 64 4.18 16.09 8.78
C LEU A 64 3.52 16.88 7.63
N SER A 65 3.09 18.11 7.90
CA SER A 65 2.54 19.05 6.91
C SER A 65 3.46 19.30 5.70
N ASN A 66 4.78 19.13 5.85
CA ASN A 66 5.74 19.25 4.75
C ASN A 66 5.73 18.06 3.77
N TYR A 67 4.96 17.00 4.07
CA TYR A 67 4.93 15.73 3.33
C TYR A 67 3.52 15.38 2.83
N PRO A 68 2.84 16.25 2.05
CA PRO A 68 1.45 16.03 1.63
C PRO A 68 1.29 14.83 0.69
N GLU A 69 2.31 14.53 -0.14
CA GLU A 69 2.28 13.36 -1.02
C GLU A 69 2.34 12.06 -0.23
N GLU A 70 3.21 11.99 0.76
CA GLU A 70 3.33 10.83 1.65
C GLU A 70 2.04 10.61 2.46
N GLN A 71 1.41 11.68 2.95
CA GLN A 71 0.10 11.60 3.58
C GLN A 71 -0.96 11.02 2.65
N ASN A 72 -1.00 11.46 1.38
CA ASN A 72 -1.93 10.93 0.39
C ASN A 72 -1.71 9.44 0.11
N ILE A 73 -0.47 8.99 0.06
CA ILE A 73 -0.13 7.56 -0.12
C ILE A 73 -0.66 6.75 1.07
N ILE A 74 -0.51 7.25 2.29
CA ILE A 74 -1.01 6.57 3.50
C ILE A 74 -2.55 6.54 3.49
N LEU A 75 -3.23 7.63 3.15
CA LEU A 75 -4.70 7.66 3.07
C LEU A 75 -5.25 6.72 1.99
N ALA A 76 -4.60 6.67 0.83
CA ALA A 76 -4.96 5.76 -0.26
C ALA A 76 -4.73 4.27 0.10
N SER A 77 -3.95 3.98 1.14
CA SER A 77 -3.60 2.60 1.51
C SER A 77 -4.79 1.78 2.01
N LYS A 78 -5.92 2.41 2.37
CA LYS A 78 -7.13 1.77 2.91
C LYS A 78 -7.59 0.52 2.15
N TYR A 79 -7.40 0.51 0.83
CA TYR A 79 -7.90 -0.56 -0.05
C TYR A 79 -6.86 -1.66 -0.32
N ILE A 80 -5.63 -1.51 0.16
CA ILE A 80 -4.51 -2.39 -0.18
C ILE A 80 -3.90 -3.10 1.03
N ILE A 81 -4.22 -2.68 2.27
CA ILE A 81 -3.78 -3.31 3.53
C ILE A 81 -4.96 -3.80 4.38
N SER A 82 -4.65 -4.51 5.47
CA SER A 82 -5.69 -4.93 6.42
C SER A 82 -6.29 -3.72 7.16
N PRO A 83 -7.57 -3.76 7.55
CA PRO A 83 -8.20 -2.68 8.33
C PRO A 83 -7.47 -2.37 9.64
N GLU A 84 -6.91 -3.38 10.30
CA GLU A 84 -6.11 -3.24 11.52
C GLU A 84 -4.86 -2.40 11.27
N LEU A 85 -4.08 -2.75 10.25
CA LEU A 85 -2.87 -2.01 9.89
C LEU A 85 -3.18 -0.59 9.42
N TYR A 86 -4.31 -0.39 8.74
CA TYR A 86 -4.77 0.94 8.35
C TYR A 86 -5.11 1.81 9.57
N ASN A 87 -5.79 1.25 10.57
CA ASN A 87 -6.09 1.98 11.80
C ASN A 87 -4.81 2.37 12.55
N ASP A 88 -3.81 1.49 12.60
CA ASP A 88 -2.51 1.80 13.21
C ASP A 88 -1.78 2.92 12.46
N LEU A 89 -1.84 2.92 11.13
CA LEU A 89 -1.29 4.00 10.30
C LEU A 89 -1.99 5.34 10.52
N MET A 90 -3.32 5.34 10.67
CA MET A 90 -4.06 6.55 11.03
C MET A 90 -3.69 7.04 12.43
N GLY A 91 -3.52 6.12 13.38
CA GLY A 91 -3.02 6.44 14.72
C GLY A 91 -1.63 7.09 14.69
N LEU A 92 -0.73 6.60 13.84
CA LEU A 92 0.58 7.20 13.61
C LEU A 92 0.46 8.61 13.02
N MET A 93 -0.35 8.81 11.98
CA MET A 93 -0.56 10.14 11.37
C MET A 93 -1.10 11.15 12.37
N VAL A 94 -2.09 10.75 13.18
CA VAL A 94 -2.65 11.62 14.23
C VAL A 94 -1.58 12.00 15.24
N LYS A 95 -0.76 11.05 15.70
CA LYS A 95 0.34 11.31 16.64
C LYS A 95 1.41 12.23 16.05
N LEU A 96 1.78 12.06 14.78
CA LEU A 96 2.71 12.96 14.09
C LEU A 96 2.15 14.39 13.99
N HIS A 97 0.86 14.57 13.70
CA HIS A 97 0.23 15.89 13.71
C HIS A 97 0.13 16.50 15.12
N GLN A 98 -0.14 15.68 16.14
CA GLN A 98 -0.12 16.15 17.53
C GLN A 98 1.28 16.60 17.94
N PHE A 99 2.29 15.83 17.54
CA PHE A 99 3.69 16.12 17.79
C PHE A 99 4.13 17.43 17.15
N GLU A 100 3.74 17.67 15.89
CA GLU A 100 3.97 18.93 15.19
C GLU A 100 3.33 20.12 15.91
N LYS A 101 2.13 19.94 16.48
CA LYS A 101 1.41 20.99 17.24
C LYS A 101 1.97 21.22 18.64
N SER A 102 2.72 20.27 19.19
CA SER A 102 3.35 20.36 20.52
C SER A 102 4.69 21.10 20.51
N GLU A 103 4.89 22.06 19.60
CA GLU A 103 6.16 22.77 19.41
C GLU A 103 6.68 23.44 20.70
N ASP A 104 5.78 23.88 21.59
CA ASP A 104 6.07 24.59 22.85
C ASP A 104 6.17 23.70 24.12
N VAL A 105 6.13 22.37 23.98
CA VAL A 105 6.15 21.45 25.15
C VAL A 105 7.58 21.15 25.60
N ASP A 106 7.75 20.91 26.91
CA ASP A 106 9.04 20.55 27.53
C ASP A 106 9.80 19.47 26.75
N SER A 107 11.10 19.70 26.58
CA SER A 107 12.04 18.88 25.83
C SER A 107 12.07 17.41 26.25
N VAL A 108 11.85 17.12 27.54
CA VAL A 108 11.81 15.75 28.08
C VAL A 108 10.56 15.01 27.61
N TYR A 109 9.40 15.63 27.71
CA TYR A 109 8.13 15.09 27.22
C TYR A 109 8.15 14.89 25.69
N LYS A 110 8.82 15.79 24.97
CA LYS A 110 8.96 15.71 23.53
C LYS A 110 9.83 14.53 23.10
N ASN A 111 10.89 14.21 23.85
CA ASN A 111 11.74 13.03 23.63
C ASN A 111 10.96 11.71 23.81
N GLU A 112 10.22 11.56 24.91
CA GLU A 112 9.41 10.36 25.17
C GLU A 112 8.33 10.17 24.07
N THR A 113 7.73 11.27 23.63
CA THR A 113 6.76 11.24 22.54
C THR A 113 7.40 10.82 21.22
N ALA A 114 8.61 11.32 20.91
CA ALA A 114 9.35 10.95 19.72
C ALA A 114 9.76 9.47 19.70
N GLU A 115 10.11 8.90 20.86
CA GLU A 115 10.40 7.48 21.01
C GLU A 115 9.14 6.62 20.80
N GLY A 116 8.00 7.07 21.34
CA GLY A 116 6.70 6.43 21.11
C GLY A 116 6.30 6.43 19.63
N ILE A 117 6.54 7.53 18.91
CA ILE A 117 6.30 7.64 17.47
C ILE A 117 7.24 6.71 16.68
N SER A 118 8.52 6.65 17.04
CA SER A 118 9.49 5.75 16.41
C SER A 118 9.12 4.27 16.59
N THR A 119 8.57 3.92 17.76
CA THR A 119 8.07 2.56 18.03
C THR A 119 6.86 2.23 17.16
N LEU A 120 5.96 3.19 16.95
CA LEU A 120 4.82 3.03 16.05
C LEU A 120 5.24 2.91 14.59
N PHE A 121 6.21 3.69 14.13
CA PHE A 121 6.80 3.50 12.80
C PHE A 121 7.28 2.06 12.62
N LYS A 122 7.94 1.47 13.62
CA LYS A 122 8.39 0.06 13.57
C LYS A 122 7.24 -0.95 13.61
N SER A 123 6.12 -0.64 14.26
CA SER A 123 4.96 -1.53 14.31
C SER A 123 4.18 -1.55 12.99
N VAL A 124 4.05 -0.39 12.34
CA VAL A 124 3.32 -0.25 11.06
C VAL A 124 4.19 -0.47 9.83
N SER A 125 5.51 -0.45 9.98
CA SER A 125 6.44 -0.84 8.93
C SER A 125 6.12 -2.26 8.50
N CYS A 126 5.91 -2.48 7.19
CA CYS A 126 5.73 -3.82 6.64
C CYS A 126 6.95 -4.69 7.01
N LYS A 127 6.79 -5.56 8.00
CA LYS A 127 7.78 -6.59 8.35
C LYS A 127 7.87 -7.69 7.29
N GLN A 128 6.90 -7.76 6.39
CA GLN A 128 6.91 -8.69 5.28
C GLN A 128 7.76 -8.15 4.14
N ARG A 129 8.90 -8.82 3.96
CA ARG A 129 9.54 -8.98 2.66
C ARG A 129 8.48 -9.36 1.62
N LEU A 130 8.40 -8.58 0.54
CA LEU A 130 7.43 -8.77 -0.56
C LEU A 130 7.88 -9.88 -1.55
N ASP A 131 8.99 -10.57 -1.25
CA ASP A 131 9.63 -11.59 -2.08
C ASP A 131 9.58 -13.02 -1.50
N GLU A 132 8.81 -13.26 -0.44
CA GLU A 132 8.53 -14.62 0.09
C GLU A 132 7.16 -15.16 -0.35
#